data_AF-A0A017SWH8-F1
#
_entry.id   AF-A0A017SWH8-F1
#
_cell.length_a   1.000
_cell.length_b   1.000
_cell.length_c   1.000
_cell.angle_alpha   90.00
_cell.angle_beta   90.00
_cell.angle_gamma   90.00
#
_symmetry.space_group_name_H-M   'P 1'
#
loop_
_entity.id
_entity.type
_entity.pdbx_description
1 polymer ?
#
loop_
_entity_poly.entity_id
_entity_poly.type
_entity_poly.pdbx_seq_one_letter_code
_entity_poly.pdbx_strand_id
1 'polypeptide(L)'
;MNQLRTIGLDEDLDEVDVELAHTEAATASDLLTATLTPAFTQLREDLVALRSQEVDHHDAVRNAAARAFPIDDELNGITDQVKVRTLALARNDYQDQRYRQYFGDQSPSELKRHVLGEQLEVMRTWVAMLDAHGDPELAEISQRLAPIVERADAVVNAQAVAQQHLDAFEVGARKAFIDQVNGQRKLAFGRLGEIIHATPERRLTSSYTERFFLQNTSARMTSVAALQHQVKVQKAKLARLEKRLEEMMSKQAQAKLAQQEAALEARRRKVAEAEKRAAAATAELESLKAQLEATR
;
A
#
# COMPACT_ATOMS: atom_id res chain seq x y z
N MET A 1 42.29 -15.40 7.97
CA MET A 1 41.30 -15.71 9.02
C MET A 1 39.94 -15.50 8.39
N ASN A 2 39.13 -16.55 8.29
CA ASN A 2 37.75 -16.37 7.82
C ASN A 2 36.96 -15.65 8.92
N GLN A 3 36.33 -14.54 8.57
CA GLN A 3 35.52 -13.76 9.47
C GLN A 3 34.19 -14.49 9.68
N LEU A 4 33.74 -14.62 10.93
CA LEU A 4 32.43 -15.16 11.26
C LEU A 4 31.34 -14.39 10.49
N ARG A 5 30.47 -15.10 9.76
CA ARG A 5 29.35 -14.50 9.03
C ARG A 5 28.36 -13.86 10.02
N THR A 6 28.02 -12.60 9.74
CA THR A 6 26.91 -11.87 10.36
C THR A 6 25.63 -12.19 9.61
N ILE A 7 24.58 -12.54 10.35
CA ILE A 7 23.24 -12.76 9.82
C ILE A 7 22.58 -11.40 9.58
N GLY A 8 22.06 -11.19 8.37
CA GLY A 8 21.32 -9.99 7.96
C GLY A 8 19.92 -9.92 8.55
N LEU A 9 19.36 -8.72 8.68
CA LEU A 9 17.99 -8.51 9.13
C LEU A 9 16.96 -9.06 8.14
N ASP A 10 17.30 -9.00 6.86
CA ASP A 10 16.50 -9.42 5.70
C ASP A 10 16.58 -10.92 5.41
N GLU A 11 17.43 -11.66 6.12
CA GLU A 11 17.51 -13.12 5.97
C GLU A 11 16.22 -13.79 6.45
N ASP A 12 15.85 -14.86 5.75
CA ASP A 12 14.69 -15.67 6.09
C ASP A 12 14.90 -16.35 7.46
N LEU A 13 13.88 -16.32 8.32
CA LEU A 13 13.93 -16.96 9.63
C LEU A 13 14.17 -18.48 9.55
N ASP A 14 13.87 -19.14 8.42
CA ASP A 14 14.24 -20.53 8.18
C ASP A 14 15.75 -20.69 7.95
N GLU A 15 16.39 -19.76 7.23
CA GLU A 15 17.86 -19.77 7.06
C GLU A 15 18.57 -19.50 8.39
N VAL A 16 18.01 -18.61 9.23
CA VAL A 16 18.49 -18.37 10.58
C VAL A 16 18.37 -19.62 11.46
N ASP A 17 17.26 -20.37 11.37
CA ASP A 17 17.11 -21.63 12.12
C ASP A 17 18.16 -22.66 11.69
N VAL A 18 18.45 -22.78 10.39
CA VAL A 18 19.48 -23.70 9.89
C VAL A 18 20.86 -23.36 10.46
N GLU A 19 21.21 -22.08 10.53
CA GLU A 19 22.45 -21.59 11.16
C GLU A 19 22.52 -21.91 12.66
N LEU A 20 21.43 -21.67 13.39
CA LEU A 20 21.34 -21.95 14.82
C LEU A 20 21.38 -23.45 15.12
N ALA A 21 20.61 -24.25 14.39
CA ALA A 21 20.55 -25.71 14.52
C ALA A 21 21.90 -26.36 14.24
N HIS A 22 22.61 -25.89 13.21
CA HIS A 22 23.97 -26.35 12.94
C HIS A 22 24.90 -26.06 14.13
N THR A 23 24.87 -24.82 14.64
CA THR A 23 25.75 -24.41 15.73
C THR A 23 25.45 -25.18 17.02
N GLU A 24 24.17 -25.32 17.37
CA GLU A 24 23.68 -26.12 18.51
C GLU A 24 24.17 -27.58 18.43
N ALA A 25 23.94 -28.24 17.29
CA ALA A 25 24.34 -29.63 17.09
C ALA A 25 25.87 -29.79 17.16
N ALA A 26 26.61 -28.86 16.55
CA ALA A 26 28.06 -28.88 16.58
C ALA A 26 28.60 -28.71 18.01
N THR A 27 28.07 -27.77 18.79
CA THR A 27 28.53 -27.56 20.18
C THR A 27 28.13 -28.70 21.11
N ALA A 28 26.98 -29.35 20.86
CA ALA A 28 26.53 -30.51 21.61
C ALA A 28 27.39 -31.76 21.37
N SER A 29 28.01 -31.86 20.18
CA SER A 29 28.80 -33.03 19.77
C SER A 29 30.20 -33.11 20.40
N ASP A 30 30.69 -32.03 21.01
CA ASP A 30 32.01 -31.98 21.65
C ASP A 30 31.88 -31.59 23.13
N LEU A 31 32.42 -32.45 24.00
CA LEU A 31 32.40 -32.25 25.47
C LEU A 31 33.04 -30.92 25.89
N LEU A 32 34.02 -30.41 25.12
CA LEU A 32 34.66 -29.13 25.40
C LEU A 32 33.74 -27.94 25.18
N THR A 33 32.70 -28.10 24.36
CA THR A 33 31.82 -27.03 23.91
C THR A 33 30.37 -27.19 24.36
N ALA A 34 30.06 -28.29 25.07
CA ALA A 34 28.71 -28.59 25.54
C ALA A 34 28.11 -27.48 26.43
N THR A 35 28.94 -26.66 27.08
CA THR A 35 28.50 -25.49 27.87
C THR A 35 27.97 -24.33 27.02
N LEU A 36 28.24 -24.32 25.71
CA LEU A 36 27.73 -23.32 24.76
C LEU A 36 26.36 -23.69 24.20
N THR A 37 26.03 -24.98 24.16
CA THR A 37 24.79 -25.52 23.57
C THR A 37 23.52 -24.86 24.13
N PRO A 38 23.34 -24.69 25.46
CA PRO A 38 22.07 -24.17 25.99
C PRO A 38 21.68 -22.79 25.46
N ALA A 39 22.67 -21.93 25.15
CA ALA A 39 22.40 -20.61 24.59
C ALA A 39 21.82 -20.69 23.17
N PHE A 40 22.26 -21.65 22.35
CA PHE A 40 21.74 -21.86 21.01
C PHE A 40 20.38 -22.56 21.03
N THR A 41 20.17 -23.50 21.95
CA THR A 41 18.84 -24.10 22.19
C THR A 41 17.81 -23.01 22.52
N GLN A 42 18.13 -22.10 23.45
CA GLN A 42 17.22 -20.98 23.79
C GLN A 42 16.94 -20.08 22.59
N LEU A 43 17.95 -19.74 21.78
CA LEU A 43 17.75 -18.91 20.58
C LEU A 43 16.79 -19.57 19.58
N ARG A 44 16.77 -20.90 19.48
CA ARG A 44 15.84 -21.61 18.60
C ARG A 44 14.42 -21.63 19.15
N GLU A 45 14.27 -21.77 20.46
CA GLU A 45 12.94 -21.62 21.11
C GLU A 45 12.39 -20.20 20.89
N ASP A 46 13.23 -19.18 21.09
CA ASP A 46 12.88 -17.78 20.86
C ASP A 46 12.53 -17.52 19.38
N LEU A 47 13.24 -18.16 18.44
CA LEU A 47 12.97 -18.06 17.01
C LEU A 47 11.60 -18.61 16.63
N VAL A 48 11.15 -19.70 17.25
CA VAL A 48 9.81 -20.26 17.02
C VAL A 48 8.73 -19.25 17.42
N ALA A 49 8.90 -18.60 18.58
CA ALA A 49 7.97 -17.57 19.03
C ALA A 49 7.98 -16.33 18.11
N LEU A 50 9.17 -15.90 17.67
CA LEU A 50 9.31 -14.78 16.74
C LEU A 50 8.67 -15.08 15.38
N ARG A 51 8.84 -16.29 14.85
CA ARG A 51 8.26 -16.73 13.58
C ARG A 51 6.73 -16.72 13.62
N SER A 52 6.14 -17.14 14.75
CA SER A 52 4.69 -17.04 14.94
C SER A 52 4.21 -15.59 14.82
N GLN A 53 4.90 -14.65 15.46
CA GLN A 53 4.57 -13.22 15.39
C GLN A 53 4.68 -12.68 13.96
N GLU A 54 5.73 -13.05 13.23
CA GLU A 54 5.92 -12.63 11.84
C GLU A 54 4.77 -13.12 10.94
N VAL A 55 4.36 -14.37 11.08
CA VAL A 55 3.21 -14.94 10.37
C VAL A 55 1.93 -14.17 10.72
N ASP A 56 1.68 -13.94 12.01
CA ASP A 56 0.49 -13.22 12.47
C ASP A 56 0.42 -11.78 11.91
N HIS A 57 1.55 -11.07 11.85
CA HIS A 57 1.62 -9.72 11.28
C HIS A 57 1.36 -9.73 9.77
N HIS A 58 1.97 -10.67 9.03
CA HIS A 58 1.71 -10.79 7.60
C HIS A 58 0.25 -11.19 7.31
N ASP A 59 -0.33 -12.08 8.09
CA ASP A 59 -1.72 -12.49 7.94
C ASP A 59 -2.68 -11.36 8.30
N ALA A 60 -2.38 -10.54 9.32
CA ALA A 60 -3.15 -9.34 9.61
C ALA A 60 -3.21 -8.38 8.42
N VAL A 61 -2.07 -8.13 7.75
CA VAL A 61 -1.99 -7.29 6.55
C VAL A 61 -2.83 -7.89 5.41
N ARG A 62 -2.66 -9.20 5.13
CA ARG A 62 -3.41 -9.90 4.06
C ARG A 62 -4.92 -9.89 4.33
N ASN A 63 -5.32 -10.13 5.57
CA ASN A 63 -6.73 -10.15 5.98
C ASN A 63 -7.36 -8.76 5.90
N ALA A 64 -6.63 -7.70 6.31
CA ALA A 64 -7.09 -6.33 6.16
C ALA A 64 -7.22 -5.93 4.67
N ALA A 65 -6.30 -6.36 3.82
CA ALA A 65 -6.38 -6.18 2.37
C ALA A 65 -7.60 -6.90 1.77
N ALA A 66 -7.83 -8.16 2.14
CA ALA A 66 -8.93 -8.96 1.61
C ALA A 66 -10.31 -8.39 1.96
N ARG A 67 -10.45 -7.74 3.12
CA ARG A 67 -11.70 -7.09 3.55
C ARG A 67 -12.11 -5.90 2.69
N ALA A 68 -11.20 -5.35 1.87
CA ALA A 68 -11.52 -4.24 0.99
C ALA A 68 -12.41 -4.64 -0.18
N PHE A 69 -12.23 -5.83 -0.74
CA PHE A 69 -12.91 -6.24 -1.98
C PHE A 69 -14.44 -6.26 -1.86
N PRO A 70 -15.06 -6.88 -0.83
CA PRO A 70 -16.52 -6.89 -0.74
C PRO A 70 -17.12 -5.49 -0.56
N ILE A 71 -16.42 -4.60 0.15
CA ILE A 71 -16.85 -3.21 0.35
C ILE A 71 -16.75 -2.43 -0.95
N ASP A 72 -15.66 -2.63 -1.69
CA ASP A 72 -15.47 -2.04 -3.01
C ASP A 72 -16.55 -2.47 -4.00
N ASP A 73 -16.93 -3.75 -4.00
CA ASP A 73 -18.04 -4.27 -4.81
C ASP A 73 -19.37 -3.59 -4.48
N GLU A 74 -19.63 -3.32 -3.19
CA GLU A 74 -20.81 -2.55 -2.77
C GLU A 74 -20.76 -1.10 -3.27
N LEU A 75 -19.61 -0.43 -3.16
CA LEU A 75 -19.39 0.93 -3.69
C LEU A 75 -19.53 0.97 -5.22
N ASN A 76 -19.05 -0.06 -5.92
CA ASN A 76 -19.22 -0.26 -7.35
C ASN A 76 -20.71 -0.37 -7.73
N GLY A 77 -21.48 -1.13 -6.93
CA GLY A 77 -22.93 -1.24 -7.08
C GLY A 77 -23.67 0.08 -6.85
N ILE A 78 -23.26 0.88 -5.87
CA ILE A 78 -23.84 2.23 -5.66
C ILE A 78 -23.49 3.15 -6.84
N THR A 79 -22.26 3.08 -7.34
CA THR A 79 -21.82 3.85 -8.51
C THR A 79 -22.69 3.59 -9.73
N ASP A 80 -23.02 2.32 -10.00
CA ASP A 80 -23.89 1.95 -11.12
C ASP A 80 -25.35 2.41 -10.89
N GLN A 81 -25.86 2.36 -9.66
CA GLN A 81 -27.20 2.85 -9.32
C GLN A 81 -27.33 4.37 -9.51
N VAL A 82 -26.35 5.15 -9.02
CA VAL A 82 -26.33 6.62 -9.21
C VAL A 82 -26.27 6.96 -10.69
N LYS A 83 -25.44 6.24 -11.48
CA LYS A 83 -25.37 6.41 -12.93
C LYS A 83 -26.73 6.19 -13.60
N VAL A 84 -27.38 5.07 -13.31
CA VAL A 84 -28.68 4.72 -13.91
C VAL A 84 -29.73 5.77 -13.56
N ARG A 85 -29.84 6.14 -12.27
CA ARG A 85 -30.87 7.07 -11.83
C ARG A 85 -30.68 8.48 -12.39
N THR A 86 -29.46 8.99 -12.35
CA THR A 86 -29.15 10.34 -12.86
C THR A 86 -29.35 10.45 -14.37
N LEU A 87 -29.01 9.42 -15.14
CA LEU A 87 -29.31 9.37 -16.57
C LEU A 87 -30.81 9.25 -16.85
N ALA A 88 -31.57 8.50 -16.05
CA ALA A 88 -33.03 8.41 -16.21
C ALA A 88 -33.68 9.80 -16.04
N LEU A 89 -33.29 10.53 -14.99
CA LEU A 89 -33.73 11.91 -14.75
C LEU A 89 -33.30 12.86 -15.87
N ALA A 90 -32.11 12.64 -16.43
CA ALA A 90 -31.53 13.39 -17.55
C ALA A 90 -32.02 12.94 -18.94
N ARG A 91 -32.98 12.01 -19.03
CA ARG A 91 -33.45 11.44 -20.33
C ARG A 91 -32.30 10.90 -21.19
N ASN A 92 -31.34 10.22 -20.55
CA ASN A 92 -30.10 9.68 -21.12
C ASN A 92 -29.12 10.72 -21.67
N ASP A 93 -29.21 11.98 -21.23
CA ASP A 93 -28.22 13.01 -21.56
C ASP A 93 -27.03 13.00 -20.58
N TYR A 94 -25.87 12.57 -21.07
CA TYR A 94 -24.60 12.57 -20.34
C TYR A 94 -24.01 13.97 -20.12
N GLN A 95 -24.53 14.99 -20.79
CA GLN A 95 -24.11 16.37 -20.62
C GLN A 95 -24.97 17.11 -19.58
N ASP A 96 -26.07 16.50 -19.12
CA ASP A 96 -26.95 17.08 -18.10
C ASP A 96 -26.20 17.27 -16.78
N GLN A 97 -26.47 18.40 -16.12
CA GLN A 97 -25.83 18.77 -14.87
C GLN A 97 -26.07 17.74 -13.76
N ARG A 98 -27.23 17.07 -13.76
CA ARG A 98 -27.60 16.05 -12.77
C ARG A 98 -26.72 14.79 -12.85
N TYR A 99 -26.26 14.44 -14.05
CA TYR A 99 -25.28 13.38 -14.24
C TYR A 99 -23.86 13.88 -13.94
N ARG A 100 -23.49 15.03 -14.52
CA ARG A 100 -22.14 15.60 -14.40
C ARG A 100 -21.74 16.00 -13.00
N GLN A 101 -22.67 16.32 -12.10
CA GLN A 101 -22.31 16.66 -10.73
C GLN A 101 -21.67 15.50 -9.96
N TYR A 102 -21.98 14.25 -10.31
CA TYR A 102 -21.42 13.07 -9.66
C TYR A 102 -20.21 12.52 -10.40
N PHE A 103 -20.30 12.42 -11.73
CA PHE A 103 -19.28 11.78 -12.55
C PHE A 103 -18.30 12.78 -13.17
N GLY A 104 -18.65 14.06 -13.27
CA GLY A 104 -17.82 15.09 -13.90
C GLY A 104 -17.37 14.65 -15.29
N ASP A 105 -16.06 14.59 -15.47
CA ASP A 105 -15.40 14.06 -16.66
C ASP A 105 -14.78 12.66 -16.44
N GLN A 106 -15.00 12.05 -15.27
CA GLN A 106 -14.60 10.69 -14.96
C GLN A 106 -15.74 9.72 -15.26
N SER A 107 -15.50 8.74 -16.12
CA SER A 107 -16.51 7.72 -16.37
C SER A 107 -16.74 6.83 -15.14
N PRO A 108 -17.93 6.24 -14.97
CA PRO A 108 -18.19 5.27 -13.90
C PRO A 108 -17.16 4.13 -13.87
N SER A 109 -16.68 3.67 -15.03
CA SER A 109 -15.66 2.62 -15.10
C SER A 109 -14.28 3.08 -14.60
N GLU A 110 -13.92 4.36 -14.81
CA GLU A 110 -12.68 4.92 -14.29
C GLU A 110 -12.74 5.15 -12.78
N LEU A 111 -13.91 5.55 -12.26
CA LEU A 111 -14.13 5.71 -10.82
C LEU A 111 -13.97 4.38 -10.08
N LYS A 112 -14.59 3.31 -10.58
CA LYS A 112 -14.56 1.94 -10.01
C LYS A 112 -13.21 1.22 -10.11
N ARG A 113 -12.19 1.84 -10.70
CA ARG A 113 -10.91 1.18 -10.98
C ARG A 113 -10.00 1.07 -9.74
N HIS A 114 -10.20 1.93 -8.75
CA HIS A 114 -9.29 2.08 -7.61
C HIS A 114 -9.94 1.55 -6.33
N VAL A 115 -9.55 0.35 -5.91
CA VAL A 115 -10.11 -0.32 -4.72
C VAL A 115 -9.96 0.56 -3.48
N LEU A 116 -11.08 1.03 -2.93
CA LEU A 116 -11.17 1.91 -1.75
C LEU A 116 -10.25 3.15 -1.75
N GLY A 117 -9.73 3.55 -2.90
CA GLY A 117 -8.80 4.68 -3.05
C GLY A 117 -9.54 5.97 -3.40
N GLU A 118 -9.24 6.53 -4.57
CA GLU A 118 -9.91 7.74 -5.09
C GLU A 118 -11.45 7.60 -5.14
N GLN A 119 -11.96 6.39 -5.37
CA GLN A 119 -13.38 6.10 -5.34
C GLN A 119 -14.03 6.45 -3.99
N LEU A 120 -13.41 6.06 -2.88
CA LEU A 120 -13.95 6.30 -1.54
C LEU A 120 -14.02 7.80 -1.24
N GLU A 121 -12.97 8.55 -1.60
CA GLU A 121 -12.91 10.00 -1.42
C GLU A 121 -14.04 10.71 -2.20
N VAL A 122 -14.25 10.32 -3.46
CA VAL A 122 -15.34 10.86 -4.29
C VAL A 122 -16.69 10.51 -3.69
N MET A 123 -16.92 9.24 -3.34
CA MET A 123 -18.20 8.77 -2.83
C MET A 123 -18.54 9.31 -1.44
N ARG A 124 -17.54 9.69 -0.62
CA ARG A 124 -17.77 10.42 0.63
C ARG A 124 -18.49 11.75 0.39
N THR A 125 -18.14 12.46 -0.69
CA THR A 125 -18.82 13.71 -1.05
C THR A 125 -20.25 13.49 -1.55
N TRP A 126 -20.51 12.33 -2.14
CA TRP A 126 -21.81 12.02 -2.72
C TRP A 126 -22.92 11.87 -1.68
N VAL A 127 -22.60 11.45 -0.45
CA VAL A 127 -23.62 11.26 0.61
C VAL A 127 -24.46 12.54 0.78
N ALA A 128 -23.83 13.68 1.04
CA ALA A 128 -24.54 14.95 1.19
C ALA A 128 -25.20 15.41 -0.13
N MET A 129 -24.55 15.18 -1.27
CA MET A 129 -25.06 15.61 -2.57
C MET A 129 -26.31 14.82 -3.02
N LEU A 130 -26.35 13.51 -2.75
CA LEU A 130 -27.47 12.64 -3.07
C LEU A 130 -28.68 12.96 -2.18
N ASP A 131 -28.45 13.22 -0.89
CA ASP A 131 -29.50 13.61 0.05
C ASP A 131 -30.12 14.97 -0.30
N ALA A 132 -29.28 15.94 -0.68
CA ALA A 132 -29.72 17.29 -1.06
C ALA A 132 -30.36 17.38 -2.47
N HIS A 133 -30.34 16.29 -3.26
CA HIS A 133 -30.82 16.32 -4.64
C HIS A 133 -32.35 16.52 -4.75
N GLY A 134 -33.11 16.08 -3.75
CA GLY A 134 -34.58 16.15 -3.73
C GLY A 134 -35.30 15.05 -4.54
N ASP A 135 -34.55 14.07 -5.07
CA ASP A 135 -35.13 12.86 -5.68
C ASP A 135 -35.21 11.73 -4.65
N PRO A 136 -36.38 11.10 -4.43
CA PRO A 136 -36.53 10.07 -3.38
C PRO A 136 -35.61 8.86 -3.55
N GLU A 137 -35.39 8.39 -4.78
CA GLU A 137 -34.52 7.23 -5.03
C GLU A 137 -33.04 7.58 -4.79
N LEU A 138 -32.60 8.79 -5.15
CA LEU A 138 -31.24 9.24 -4.83
C LEU A 138 -31.03 9.43 -3.32
N ALA A 139 -32.06 9.90 -2.59
CA ALA A 139 -32.01 9.99 -1.13
C ALA A 139 -31.88 8.59 -0.48
N GLU A 140 -32.60 7.58 -0.98
CA GLU A 140 -32.46 6.19 -0.51
C GLU A 140 -31.06 5.63 -0.80
N ILE A 141 -30.50 5.91 -1.97
CA ILE A 141 -29.12 5.54 -2.30
C ILE A 141 -28.14 6.21 -1.32
N SER A 142 -28.35 7.47 -0.95
CA SER A 142 -27.53 8.16 0.05
C SER A 142 -27.52 7.45 1.41
N GLN A 143 -28.72 7.08 1.90
CA GLN A 143 -28.88 6.37 3.18
C GLN A 143 -28.16 5.02 3.19
N ARG A 144 -28.08 4.34 2.04
CA ARG A 144 -27.31 3.10 1.88
C ARG A 144 -25.81 3.35 1.74
N LEU A 145 -25.41 4.43 1.08
CA LEU A 145 -24.01 4.77 0.86
C LEU A 145 -23.29 5.15 2.16
N ALA A 146 -23.92 5.94 3.03
CA ALA A 146 -23.32 6.42 4.28
C ALA A 146 -22.68 5.29 5.14
N PRO A 147 -23.39 4.21 5.51
CA PRO A 147 -22.79 3.12 6.28
C PRO A 147 -21.73 2.31 5.50
N ILE A 148 -21.78 2.28 4.16
CA ILE A 148 -20.74 1.62 3.35
C ILE A 148 -19.44 2.45 3.40
N VAL A 149 -19.54 3.77 3.33
CA VAL A 149 -18.38 4.69 3.47
C VAL A 149 -17.73 4.54 4.85
N GLU A 150 -18.51 4.52 5.92
CA GLU A 150 -17.97 4.30 7.28
C GLU A 150 -17.22 2.97 7.42
N ARG A 151 -17.78 1.89 6.86
CA ARG A 151 -17.13 0.58 6.83
C ARG A 151 -15.86 0.60 5.97
N ALA A 152 -15.86 1.30 4.85
CA ALA A 152 -14.70 1.45 3.98
C ALA A 152 -13.56 2.19 4.70
N ASP A 153 -13.87 3.31 5.38
CA ASP A 153 -12.91 4.06 6.19
C ASP A 153 -12.30 3.17 7.30
N ALA A 154 -13.13 2.36 7.96
CA ALA A 154 -12.65 1.40 8.96
C ALA A 154 -11.68 0.36 8.38
N VAL A 155 -11.92 -0.12 7.15
CA VAL A 155 -11.01 -1.06 6.48
C VAL A 155 -9.71 -0.39 6.05
N VAL A 156 -9.75 0.82 5.50
CA VAL A 156 -8.55 1.59 5.14
C VAL A 156 -7.69 1.83 6.39
N ASN A 157 -8.31 2.21 7.50
CA ASN A 157 -7.61 2.38 8.78
C ASN A 157 -7.02 1.04 9.29
N ALA A 158 -7.77 -0.06 9.20
CA ALA A 158 -7.27 -1.37 9.60
C ALA A 158 -6.07 -1.83 8.76
N GLN A 159 -6.05 -1.54 7.46
CA GLN A 159 -4.90 -1.80 6.59
C GLN A 159 -3.67 -1.02 7.03
N ALA A 160 -3.83 0.28 7.29
CA ALA A 160 -2.75 1.15 7.76
C ALA A 160 -2.17 0.67 9.09
N VAL A 161 -3.04 0.33 10.06
CA VAL A 161 -2.62 -0.18 11.38
C VAL A 161 -1.91 -1.53 11.26
N ALA A 162 -2.43 -2.46 10.43
CA ALA A 162 -1.79 -3.75 10.22
C ALA A 162 -0.39 -3.61 9.62
N GLN A 163 -0.23 -2.73 8.62
CA GLN A 163 1.07 -2.44 8.02
C GLN A 163 2.03 -1.80 9.05
N GLN A 164 1.54 -0.83 9.83
CA GLN A 164 2.34 -0.20 10.88
C GLN A 164 2.84 -1.20 11.92
N HIS A 165 2.02 -2.19 12.31
CA HIS A 165 2.44 -3.24 13.22
C HIS A 165 3.53 -4.14 12.61
N LEU A 166 3.42 -4.50 11.33
CA LEU A 166 4.45 -5.26 10.63
C LEU A 166 5.77 -4.48 10.57
N ASP A 167 5.72 -3.21 10.16
CA ASP A 167 6.90 -2.35 10.08
C ASP A 167 7.58 -2.20 11.46
N ALA A 168 6.77 -2.01 12.52
CA ALA A 168 7.26 -1.91 13.90
C ALA A 168 7.88 -3.22 14.39
N PHE A 169 7.32 -4.37 14.02
CA PHE A 169 7.88 -5.68 14.32
C PHE A 169 9.24 -5.87 13.65
N GLU A 170 9.38 -5.53 12.36
CA GLU A 170 10.62 -5.68 11.58
C GLU A 170 11.77 -4.86 12.19
N VAL A 171 11.54 -3.58 12.52
CA VAL A 171 12.58 -2.72 13.10
C VAL A 171 12.76 -2.90 14.61
N GLY A 172 11.81 -3.53 15.27
CA GLY A 172 11.77 -3.78 16.71
C GLY A 172 12.20 -5.20 17.08
N ALA A 173 11.22 -6.08 17.26
CA ALA A 173 11.43 -7.44 17.77
C ALA A 173 12.35 -8.27 16.86
N ARG A 174 12.14 -8.23 15.54
CA ARG A 174 12.97 -8.99 14.59
C ARG A 174 14.42 -8.52 14.64
N LYS A 175 14.65 -7.21 14.58
CA LYS A 175 16.00 -6.64 14.71
C LYS A 175 16.67 -7.02 16.02
N ALA A 176 15.97 -6.88 17.15
CA ALA A 176 16.52 -7.21 18.46
C ALA A 176 16.94 -8.69 18.54
N PHE A 177 16.13 -9.59 17.98
CA PHE A 177 16.46 -11.01 17.91
C PHE A 177 17.68 -11.29 17.04
N ILE A 178 17.76 -10.71 15.84
CA ILE A 178 18.93 -10.88 14.95
C ILE A 178 20.21 -10.33 15.60
N ASP A 179 20.12 -9.20 16.30
CA ASP A 179 21.24 -8.66 17.07
C ASP A 179 21.67 -9.61 18.20
N GLN A 180 20.71 -10.23 18.91
CA GLN A 180 20.97 -11.22 19.94
C GLN A 180 21.66 -12.47 19.38
N VAL A 181 21.18 -12.99 18.24
CA VAL A 181 21.81 -14.13 17.54
C VAL A 181 23.24 -13.79 17.14
N ASN A 182 23.46 -12.66 16.49
CA ASN A 182 24.79 -12.23 16.08
C ASN A 182 25.73 -12.02 17.28
N GLY A 183 25.21 -11.45 18.37
CA GLY A 183 25.91 -11.30 19.63
C GLY A 183 26.36 -12.64 20.20
N GLN A 184 25.46 -13.62 20.27
CA GLN A 184 25.80 -14.95 20.80
C GLN A 184 26.76 -15.72 19.91
N ARG A 185 26.61 -15.66 18.57
CA ARG A 185 27.56 -16.27 17.65
C ARG A 185 28.97 -15.70 17.86
N LYS A 186 29.09 -14.39 18.06
CA LYS A 186 30.38 -13.73 18.33
C LYS A 186 30.97 -14.16 19.69
N LEU A 187 30.14 -14.24 20.73
CA LEU A 187 30.57 -14.72 22.05
C LEU A 187 31.05 -16.17 22.01
N ALA A 188 30.30 -17.06 21.34
CA ALA A 188 30.67 -18.45 21.15
C ALA A 188 31.99 -18.58 20.38
N PHE A 189 32.18 -17.79 19.30
CA PHE A 189 33.43 -17.78 18.54
C PHE A 189 34.63 -17.39 19.41
N GLY A 190 34.48 -16.40 20.29
CA GLY A 190 35.51 -16.01 21.26
C GLY A 190 35.86 -17.13 22.23
N ARG A 191 34.86 -17.75 22.86
CA ARG A 191 35.05 -18.86 23.81
C ARG A 191 35.67 -20.10 23.16
N LEU A 192 35.29 -20.42 21.93
CA LEU A 192 35.91 -21.48 21.15
C LEU A 192 37.40 -21.20 20.87
N GLY A 193 37.76 -19.92 20.66
CA GLY A 193 39.16 -19.50 20.56
C GLY A 193 39.94 -19.70 21.86
N GLU A 194 39.34 -19.42 23.01
CA GLU A 194 39.95 -19.67 24.33
C GLU A 194 40.22 -21.15 24.58
N ILE A 195 39.31 -22.04 24.15
CA ILE A 195 39.47 -23.50 24.28
C ILE A 195 40.73 -24.00 23.56
N ILE A 196 41.04 -23.45 22.37
CA ILE A 196 42.26 -23.80 21.61
C ILE A 196 43.51 -23.52 22.44
N HIS A 197 43.54 -22.40 23.18
CA HIS A 197 44.67 -22.03 24.03
C HIS A 197 44.70 -22.82 25.35
N ALA A 198 43.54 -23.19 25.88
CA ALA A 198 43.40 -23.88 27.17
C ALA A 198 43.67 -25.40 27.11
N THR A 199 43.65 -26.01 25.91
CA THR A 199 43.86 -27.46 25.72
C THR A 199 44.99 -27.77 24.72
N PRO A 200 46.24 -27.33 25.00
CA PRO A 200 47.38 -27.50 24.09
C PRO A 200 47.70 -28.98 23.78
N GLU A 201 47.39 -29.89 24.71
CA GLU A 201 47.58 -31.34 24.57
C GLU A 201 46.74 -31.96 23.45
N ARG A 202 45.61 -31.32 23.07
CA ARG A 202 44.74 -31.79 21.98
C ARG A 202 45.18 -31.34 20.59
N ARG A 203 46.20 -30.48 20.49
CA ARG A 203 46.75 -29.97 19.22
C ARG A 203 45.65 -29.45 18.26
N LEU A 204 44.68 -28.70 18.82
CA LEU A 204 43.59 -28.12 18.05
C LEU A 204 44.15 -27.11 17.05
N THR A 205 43.69 -27.18 15.80
CA THR A 205 44.12 -26.26 14.73
C THR A 205 43.39 -24.92 14.84
N SER A 206 43.90 -23.90 14.15
CA SER A 206 43.24 -22.59 14.04
C SER A 206 41.85 -22.64 13.39
N SER A 207 41.53 -23.73 12.68
CA SER A 207 40.22 -23.97 12.05
C SER A 207 39.21 -24.63 13.00
N TYR A 208 39.59 -24.95 14.24
CA TYR A 208 38.71 -25.60 15.21
C TYR A 208 37.45 -24.77 15.47
N THR A 209 37.59 -23.46 15.65
CA THR A 209 36.48 -22.52 15.87
C THR A 209 35.48 -22.53 14.71
N GLU A 210 35.98 -22.63 13.48
CA GLU A 210 35.20 -22.47 12.26
C GLU A 210 34.26 -23.65 11.99
N ARG A 211 34.58 -24.85 12.49
CA ARG A 211 33.76 -26.06 12.24
C ARG A 211 32.41 -26.05 12.96
N PHE A 212 32.26 -25.16 13.96
CA PHE A 212 31.03 -25.04 14.75
C PHE A 212 30.02 -24.10 14.14
N PHE A 213 30.41 -23.34 13.12
CA PHE A 213 29.52 -22.43 12.41
C PHE A 213 29.33 -22.94 10.99
N LEU A 214 28.12 -22.76 10.46
CA LEU A 214 27.81 -23.21 9.13
C LEU A 214 28.73 -22.50 8.14
N GLN A 215 29.57 -23.27 7.44
CA GLN A 215 30.49 -22.68 6.49
C GLN A 215 29.73 -22.22 5.26
N ASN A 216 30.01 -20.98 4.85
CA ASN A 216 29.54 -20.44 3.60
C ASN A 216 30.05 -21.30 2.45
N THR A 217 29.18 -22.12 1.87
CA THR A 217 29.39 -22.51 0.48
C THR A 217 29.37 -21.22 -0.35
N SER A 218 30.29 -21.08 -1.30
CA SER A 218 30.46 -19.85 -2.11
C SER A 218 29.18 -19.40 -2.83
N ALA A 219 28.18 -20.28 -2.93
CA ALA A 219 26.84 -19.99 -3.44
C ALA A 219 25.97 -19.12 -2.51
N ARG A 220 26.24 -19.06 -1.19
CA ARG A 220 25.39 -18.39 -0.18
C ARG A 220 25.87 -17.00 0.24
N MET A 221 27.10 -16.63 -0.08
CA MET A 221 27.56 -15.26 0.16
C MET A 221 27.07 -14.36 -0.95
N THR A 222 26.10 -13.50 -0.65
CA THR A 222 25.78 -12.36 -1.52
C THR A 222 27.04 -11.49 -1.61
N SER A 223 27.77 -11.63 -2.71
CA SER A 223 28.99 -10.85 -2.94
C SER A 223 28.67 -9.35 -2.92
N VAL A 224 29.67 -8.51 -2.62
CA VAL A 224 29.51 -7.04 -2.75
C VAL A 224 28.99 -6.68 -4.15
N ALA A 225 29.45 -7.38 -5.19
CA ALA A 225 28.96 -7.21 -6.54
C ALA A 225 27.48 -7.61 -6.71
N ALA A 226 27.04 -8.71 -6.09
CA ALA A 226 25.65 -9.14 -6.10
C ALA A 226 24.75 -8.15 -5.33
N LEU A 227 25.20 -7.66 -4.18
CA LEU A 227 24.47 -6.67 -3.38
C LEU A 227 24.43 -5.31 -4.11
N GLN A 228 25.53 -4.88 -4.72
CA GLN A 228 25.58 -3.70 -5.60
C GLN A 228 24.64 -3.86 -6.81
N HIS A 229 24.57 -5.05 -7.39
CA HIS A 229 23.63 -5.35 -8.48
C HIS A 229 22.19 -5.26 -7.98
N GLN A 230 21.87 -5.85 -6.83
CA GLN A 230 20.53 -5.80 -6.23
C GLN A 230 20.14 -4.36 -5.87
N VAL A 231 21.04 -3.58 -5.29
CA VAL A 231 20.86 -2.13 -5.07
C VAL A 231 20.64 -1.41 -6.39
N LYS A 232 21.40 -1.72 -7.44
CA LYS A 232 21.21 -1.12 -8.77
C LYS A 232 19.84 -1.47 -9.36
N VAL A 233 19.41 -2.73 -9.24
CA VAL A 233 18.09 -3.20 -9.69
C VAL A 233 16.98 -2.53 -8.89
N GLN A 234 17.10 -2.43 -7.57
CA GLN A 234 16.14 -1.76 -6.71
C GLN A 234 16.08 -0.26 -6.98
N LYS A 235 17.22 0.42 -7.17
CA LYS A 235 17.26 1.82 -7.63
C LYS A 235 16.62 1.99 -9.00
N ALA A 236 16.84 1.06 -9.93
CA ALA A 236 16.18 1.10 -11.23
C ALA A 236 14.67 0.86 -11.10
N LYS A 237 14.22 0.01 -10.18
CA LYS A 237 12.81 -0.21 -9.86
C LYS A 237 12.20 1.03 -9.22
N LEU A 238 12.89 1.65 -8.26
CA LEU A 238 12.50 2.91 -7.64
C LEU A 238 12.38 4.01 -8.69
N ALA A 239 13.39 4.20 -9.54
CA ALA A 239 13.34 5.17 -10.63
C ALA A 239 12.19 4.91 -11.61
N ARG A 240 11.86 3.64 -11.89
CA ARG A 240 10.67 3.29 -12.70
C ARG A 240 9.36 3.63 -11.97
N LEU A 241 9.28 3.42 -10.66
CA LEU A 241 8.13 3.77 -9.84
C LEU A 241 7.97 5.28 -9.72
N GLU A 242 9.05 6.02 -9.48
CA GLU A 242 9.09 7.48 -9.48
C GLU A 242 8.68 8.05 -10.83
N LYS A 243 9.21 7.52 -11.93
CA LYS A 243 8.78 7.91 -13.27
C LYS A 243 7.30 7.62 -13.50
N ARG A 244 6.80 6.47 -13.04
CA ARG A 244 5.38 6.12 -13.17
C ARG A 244 4.51 7.02 -12.30
N LEU A 245 4.98 7.40 -11.12
CA LEU A 245 4.33 8.38 -10.25
C LEU A 245 4.27 9.75 -10.94
N GLU A 246 5.38 10.21 -11.51
CA GLU A 246 5.46 11.47 -12.26
C GLU A 246 4.55 11.45 -13.51
N GLU A 247 4.54 10.34 -14.26
CA GLU A 247 3.63 10.14 -15.39
C GLU A 247 2.16 10.16 -14.94
N MET A 248 1.83 9.55 -13.81
CA MET A 248 0.47 9.60 -13.23
C MET A 248 0.11 11.01 -12.77
N MET A 249 1.01 11.71 -12.08
CA MET A 249 0.82 13.11 -11.67
C MET A 249 0.66 14.04 -12.87
N SER A 250 1.47 13.87 -13.91
CA SER A 250 1.37 14.64 -15.16
C SER A 250 0.06 14.37 -15.88
N LYS A 251 -0.37 13.10 -15.97
CA LYS A 251 -1.68 12.76 -16.55
C LYS A 251 -2.82 13.35 -15.73
N GLN A 252 -2.73 13.31 -14.40
CA GLN A 252 -3.73 13.91 -13.51
C GLN A 252 -3.76 15.44 -13.67
N ALA A 253 -2.61 16.09 -13.81
CA ALA A 253 -2.51 17.53 -14.04
C ALA A 253 -3.05 17.94 -15.42
N GLN A 254 -2.71 17.19 -16.47
CA GLN A 254 -3.24 17.40 -17.83
C GLN A 254 -4.75 17.17 -17.89
N ALA A 255 -5.25 16.13 -17.21
CA ALA A 255 -6.69 15.91 -17.08
C ALA A 255 -7.34 17.10 -16.39
N LYS A 256 -6.81 17.59 -15.26
CA LYS A 256 -7.32 18.79 -14.58
C LYS A 256 -7.32 20.04 -15.47
N LEU A 257 -6.25 20.29 -16.22
CA LEU A 257 -6.17 21.41 -17.16
C LEU A 257 -7.21 21.28 -18.29
N ALA A 258 -7.32 20.11 -18.90
CA ALA A 258 -8.31 19.85 -19.95
C ALA A 258 -9.75 20.01 -19.42
N GLN A 259 -10.03 19.56 -18.19
CA GLN A 259 -11.31 19.79 -17.51
C GLN A 259 -11.57 21.29 -17.30
N GLN A 260 -10.57 22.06 -16.87
CA GLN A 260 -10.69 23.51 -16.69
C GLN A 260 -10.96 24.24 -18.02
N GLU A 261 -10.26 23.89 -19.10
CA GLU A 261 -10.46 24.46 -20.43
C GLU A 261 -11.83 24.10 -21.00
N ALA A 262 -12.26 22.84 -20.88
CA ALA A 262 -13.58 22.39 -21.30
C ALA A 262 -14.70 23.10 -20.52
N ALA A 263 -14.54 23.30 -19.21
CA ALA A 263 -15.48 24.06 -18.39
C ALA A 263 -15.55 25.54 -18.81
N LEU A 264 -14.42 26.14 -19.18
CA LEU A 264 -14.36 27.52 -19.66
C LEU A 264 -15.06 27.68 -21.01
N GLU A 265 -14.84 26.75 -21.95
CA GLU A 265 -15.55 26.72 -23.23
C GLU A 265 -17.04 26.48 -23.08
N ALA A 266 -17.46 25.58 -22.19
CA ALA A 266 -18.88 25.38 -21.88
C ALA A 266 -19.52 26.65 -21.31
N ARG A 267 -18.82 27.39 -20.43
CA ARG A 267 -19.28 28.68 -19.92
C ARG A 267 -19.39 29.73 -21.04
N ARG A 268 -18.41 29.81 -21.94
CA ARG A 268 -18.46 30.72 -23.11
C ARG A 268 -19.68 30.44 -23.99
N ARG A 269 -19.97 29.17 -24.26
CA ARG A 269 -21.17 28.78 -25.03
C ARG A 269 -22.47 29.21 -24.33
N LYS A 270 -22.57 29.01 -23.02
CA LYS A 270 -23.74 29.44 -22.23
C LYS A 270 -23.93 30.96 -22.26
N VAL A 271 -22.85 31.73 -22.17
CA VAL A 271 -22.90 33.20 -22.29
C VAL A 271 -23.39 33.62 -23.67
N ALA A 272 -22.83 33.04 -24.74
CA ALA A 272 -23.25 33.35 -26.11
C ALA A 272 -24.73 32.99 -26.38
N GLU A 273 -25.23 31.89 -25.82
CA GLU A 273 -26.66 31.55 -25.89
C GLU A 273 -27.54 32.52 -25.10
N ALA A 274 -27.11 32.95 -23.92
CA ALA A 274 -27.83 33.93 -23.11
C ALA A 274 -27.89 35.30 -23.81
N GLU A 275 -26.80 35.75 -24.42
CA GLU A 275 -26.75 36.97 -25.22
C GLU A 275 -27.71 36.92 -26.41
N LYS A 276 -27.76 35.79 -27.13
CA LYS A 276 -28.74 35.59 -28.22
C LYS A 276 -30.19 35.68 -27.73
N ARG A 277 -30.51 35.10 -26.56
CA ARG A 277 -31.86 35.19 -25.97
C ARG A 277 -32.20 36.62 -25.54
N ALA A 278 -31.26 37.34 -24.95
CA ALA A 278 -31.45 38.74 -24.57
C ALA A 278 -31.68 39.64 -25.80
N ALA A 279 -30.94 39.42 -26.89
CA ALA A 279 -31.15 40.12 -28.16
C ALA A 279 -32.53 39.82 -28.78
N ALA A 280 -33.00 38.57 -28.71
CA ALA A 280 -34.34 38.20 -29.17
C ALA A 280 -35.44 38.87 -28.33
N ALA A 281 -35.32 38.84 -26.99
CA ALA A 281 -36.29 39.45 -26.09
C ALA A 281 -36.36 40.98 -26.20
N THR A 282 -35.23 41.63 -26.45
CA THR A 282 -35.20 43.09 -26.71
C THR A 282 -35.86 43.44 -28.04
N ALA A 283 -35.64 42.65 -29.10
CA ALA A 283 -36.33 42.84 -30.37
C ALA A 283 -37.86 42.65 -30.24
N GLU A 284 -38.30 41.68 -29.46
CA GLU A 284 -39.73 41.44 -29.19
C GLU A 284 -40.36 42.58 -28.40
N LEU A 285 -39.67 43.11 -27.37
CA LEU A 285 -40.13 44.27 -26.60
C LEU A 285 -40.29 45.52 -27.48
N GLU A 286 -39.35 45.80 -28.37
CA GLU A 286 -39.45 46.94 -29.29
C GLU A 286 -40.61 46.77 -30.28
N SER A 287 -40.85 45.54 -30.78
CA SER A 287 -42.02 45.24 -31.61
C SER A 287 -43.33 45.49 -30.85
N LEU A 288 -43.43 45.07 -29.58
CA LEU A 288 -44.63 45.29 -28.76
C LEU A 288 -44.87 46.77 -28.46
N LYS A 289 -43.82 47.55 -28.20
CA LYS A 289 -43.93 49.01 -28.03
C LYS A 289 -44.43 49.70 -29.29
N ALA A 290 -43.90 49.32 -30.46
CA ALA A 290 -44.35 49.89 -31.74
C ALA A 290 -45.84 49.57 -32.02
N GLN A 291 -46.31 48.38 -31.67
CA GLN A 291 -47.73 48.01 -31.76
C GLN A 291 -48.61 48.85 -30.82
N LEU A 292 -48.14 49.11 -29.60
CA LEU A 292 -48.86 49.95 -28.64
C LEU A 292 -48.96 51.41 -29.08
N GLU A 293 -47.92 51.97 -29.71
CA GLU A 293 -47.96 53.34 -30.26
C GLU A 293 -48.85 53.44 -31.50
N ALA A 294 -48.91 52.40 -32.34
CA ALA A 294 -49.80 52.38 -33.52
C ALA A 294 -51.29 52.21 -33.17
N THR A 295 -51.61 51.83 -31.93
CA THR A 295 -53.00 51.65 -31.44
C THR A 295 -53.51 52.89 -30.69
N ARG A 296 -52.74 53.97 -30.67
CA ARG A 296 -53.07 55.26 -30.04
C ARG A 296 -53.44 56.30 -31.09
#